data_AF-A0A6M3LA95-F1
#
_entry.id   AF-A0A6M3LA95-F1
#
_cell.length_a   1.000
_cell.length_b   1.000
_cell.length_c   1.000
_cell.angle_alpha   90.00
_cell.angle_beta   90.00
_cell.angle_gamma   90.00
#
_symmetry.space_group_name_H-M   'P 1'
#
loop_
_entity.id
_entity.type
_entity.pdbx_description
1 polymer ?
#
loop_
_entity_poly.entity_id
_entity_poly.type
_entity_poly.pdbx_seq_one_letter_code
_entity_poly.pdbx_strand_id
1 'polypeptide(L)'
;MASDVSSSAVIREVNLVGGKLLQVYFTEASGVDDTDYFSIDMASYGGRLLKGVLGFIHTTEHSIVAAEQPTTAVSTTTVTVTIGGSTDNKARYYEIMFW
;
A
#
# COMPACT_ATOMS: atom_id res chain seq x y z
N MET A 1 -4.42 17.33 6.47
CA MET A 1 -3.56 17.43 5.27
C MET A 1 -3.15 16.01 4.98
N ALA A 2 -3.38 15.49 3.78
CA ALA A 2 -2.96 14.15 3.41
C ALA A 2 -1.44 14.00 3.60
N SER A 3 -1.01 13.02 4.39
CA SER A 3 0.39 12.74 4.68
C SER A 3 0.86 11.48 3.97
N ASP A 4 2.13 11.49 3.55
CA ASP A 4 2.77 10.30 2.97
C ASP A 4 3.21 9.35 4.09
N VAL A 5 2.62 8.16 4.14
CA VAL A 5 2.91 7.13 5.15
C VAL A 5 4.11 6.26 4.78
N SER A 6 4.80 6.54 3.66
CA SER A 6 5.95 5.75 3.18
C SER A 6 7.14 5.70 4.14
N SER A 7 7.25 6.64 5.08
CA SER A 7 8.41 6.77 5.99
C SER A 7 8.59 5.61 6.98
N SER A 8 7.55 4.84 7.28
CA SER A 8 7.60 3.63 8.14
C SER A 8 7.41 2.33 7.37
N ALA A 9 7.30 2.40 6.04
CA ALA A 9 6.99 1.24 5.20
C ALA A 9 8.19 0.33 4.99
N VAL A 10 7.98 -0.96 5.26
CA VAL A 10 8.84 -2.03 4.81
C VAL A 10 8.33 -2.50 3.46
N ILE A 11 9.18 -2.42 2.44
CA ILE A 11 8.87 -2.86 1.07
C ILE A 11 9.71 -4.09 0.75
N ARG A 12 9.04 -5.16 0.31
CA ARG A 12 9.68 -6.37 -0.21
C ARG A 12 9.32 -6.56 -1.67
N GLU A 13 10.33 -6.74 -2.51
CA GLU A 13 10.16 -7.08 -3.91
C GLU A 13 10.08 -8.60 -4.11
N VAL A 14 9.10 -9.03 -4.90
CA VAL A 14 8.96 -10.38 -5.43
C VAL A 14 8.97 -10.32 -6.95
N ASN A 15 9.95 -11.00 -7.54
CA ASN A 15 10.08 -11.13 -8.98
C ASN A 15 9.11 -12.20 -9.48
N LEU A 16 8.21 -11.83 -10.38
CA LEU A 16 7.26 -12.75 -11.01
C LEU A 16 7.66 -12.98 -12.46
N VAL A 17 7.26 -14.14 -13.01
CA VAL A 17 7.35 -14.35 -14.45
C VAL A 17 6.33 -13.42 -15.12
N GLY A 18 6.81 -12.41 -15.84
CA GLY A 18 5.96 -11.43 -16.54
C GLY A 18 5.51 -10.24 -15.68
N GLY A 19 6.17 -9.97 -14.55
CA GLY A 19 5.89 -8.77 -13.75
C GLY A 19 6.66 -8.70 -12.44
N LYS A 20 6.19 -7.82 -11.56
CA LYS A 20 6.71 -7.55 -10.23
C LYS A 20 5.54 -7.52 -9.26
N LEU A 21 5.79 -8.01 -8.05
CA LEU A 21 4.90 -7.86 -6.91
C LEU A 21 5.69 -7.16 -5.80
N LEU A 22 5.18 -6.04 -5.32
CA LEU A 22 5.67 -5.42 -4.10
C LEU A 22 4.73 -5.73 -2.95
N GLN A 23 5.32 -6.17 -1.86
CA GLN A 23 4.65 -6.34 -0.58
C GLN A 23 5.05 -5.15 0.29
N VAL A 24 4.06 -4.35 0.67
CA VAL A 24 4.25 -3.14 1.48
C VAL A 24 3.60 -3.38 2.83
N TYR A 25 4.37 -3.21 3.91
CA TYR A 25 3.90 -3.38 5.28
C TYR A 25 4.27 -2.15 6.12
N PHE A 26 3.32 -1.64 6.89
CA PHE A 26 3.56 -0.58 7.86
C PHE A 26 2.54 -0.63 8.99
N THR A 27 2.90 0.01 10.11
CA THR A 27 1.98 0.28 11.21
C THR A 27 1.71 1.77 11.26
N GLU A 28 0.43 2.12 11.27
CA GLU A 28 -0.02 3.51 11.37
C GLU A 28 0.01 3.99 12.81
N ALA A 29 0.43 5.24 12.99
CA ALA A 29 0.23 5.96 14.23
C ALA A 29 -1.24 6.41 14.36
N SER A 30 -1.66 6.72 15.58
CA SER A 30 -3.01 7.23 15.85
C SER A 30 -3.19 8.57 15.15
N GLY A 31 -4.25 8.72 14.35
CA GLY A 31 -4.54 9.96 13.61
C GLY A 31 -4.39 9.85 12.10
N VAL A 32 -4.06 8.66 11.58
CA VAL A 32 -4.12 8.37 10.15
C VAL A 32 -5.57 8.32 9.68
N ASP A 33 -5.90 9.11 8.65
CA ASP A 33 -7.24 9.27 8.11
C ASP A 33 -7.37 8.75 6.66
N ASP A 34 -8.58 8.86 6.10
CA ASP A 34 -8.91 8.37 4.76
C ASP A 34 -8.35 9.27 3.62
N THR A 35 -7.58 10.30 3.98
CA THR A 35 -6.87 11.15 3.02
C THR A 35 -5.37 10.85 2.97
N ASP A 36 -4.84 10.12 3.94
CA ASP A 36 -3.45 9.68 3.93
C ASP A 36 -3.18 8.68 2.81
N TYR A 37 -1.93 8.64 2.35
CA TYR A 37 -1.56 7.82 1.21
C TYR A 37 -0.10 7.40 1.28
N PHE A 38 0.27 6.42 0.46
CA PHE A 38 1.65 6.22 0.06
C PHE A 38 1.74 6.12 -1.45
N SER A 39 2.91 6.41 -2.00
CA SER A 39 3.14 6.29 -3.44
C SER A 39 4.33 5.38 -3.74
N ILE A 40 4.20 4.62 -4.82
CA ILE A 40 5.24 3.76 -5.35
C ILE A 40 5.50 4.17 -6.80
N ASP A 41 6.75 4.51 -7.12
CA ASP A 41 7.18 4.62 -8.50
C ASP A 41 7.52 3.23 -9.04
N MET A 42 6.68 2.70 -9.93
CA MET A 42 6.87 1.39 -10.56
C MET A 42 8.15 1.33 -11.39
N ALA A 43 8.59 2.46 -11.97
CA ALA A 43 9.77 2.51 -12.83
C ALA A 43 11.05 2.17 -12.06
N SER A 44 11.13 2.60 -10.79
CA SER A 44 12.19 2.24 -9.85
C SER A 44 12.32 0.72 -9.63
N TYR A 45 11.26 -0.04 -9.91
CA TYR A 45 11.23 -1.51 -9.81
C TYR A 45 11.15 -2.19 -11.18
N GLY A 46 11.39 -1.46 -12.27
CA GLY A 46 11.41 -2.00 -13.64
C GLY A 46 10.02 -2.26 -14.25
N GLY A 47 8.97 -1.63 -13.70
CA GLY A 47 7.63 -1.67 -14.27
C GLY A 47 7.05 -0.29 -14.59
N ARG A 48 5.86 -0.28 -15.18
CA ARG A 48 5.18 0.92 -15.69
C ARG A 48 3.66 0.79 -15.75
N LEU A 49 3.10 -0.41 -15.60
CA LEU A 49 1.66 -0.61 -15.71
C LEU A 49 1.12 -1.43 -14.54
N LEU A 50 0.24 -0.80 -13.77
CA LEU A 50 -0.44 -1.42 -12.63
C LEU A 50 -1.36 -2.57 -13.09
N LYS A 51 -1.27 -3.70 -12.41
CA LYS A 51 -2.17 -4.85 -12.57
C LYS A 51 -3.27 -4.86 -11.52
N GLY A 52 -2.91 -4.55 -10.28
CA GLY A 52 -3.85 -4.55 -9.18
C GLY A 52 -3.17 -4.22 -7.86
N VAL A 53 -4.01 -3.82 -6.91
CA VAL A 53 -3.64 -3.61 -5.51
C VAL A 53 -4.61 -4.39 -4.66
N LEU A 54 -4.09 -5.17 -3.72
CA LEU A 54 -4.85 -5.86 -2.70
C LEU A 54 -4.40 -5.36 -1.33
N GLY A 55 -5.34 -4.99 -0.47
CA GLY A 55 -5.06 -4.50 0.87
C GLY A 55 -5.60 -5.44 1.93
N PHE A 56 -4.92 -5.47 3.07
CA PHE A 56 -5.32 -6.19 4.27
C PHE A 56 -5.05 -5.34 5.49
N ILE A 57 -5.95 -5.44 6.47
CA ILE A 57 -5.89 -4.66 7.69
C ILE A 57 -6.00 -5.55 8.92
N HIS A 58 -5.22 -5.20 9.93
CA HIS A 58 -5.35 -5.77 11.26
C HIS A 58 -6.46 -5.03 12.01
N THR A 59 -7.65 -5.62 12.14
CA THR A 59 -8.74 -5.04 12.96
C THR A 59 -8.63 -5.42 14.44
N THR A 60 -7.73 -6.35 14.77
CA THR A 60 -7.30 -6.69 16.12
C THR A 60 -5.78 -6.73 16.11
N GLU A 61 -5.16 -6.32 17.23
CA GLU A 61 -3.70 -6.27 17.33
C GLU A 61 -3.06 -7.60 16.90
N HIS A 62 -2.09 -7.52 15.98
CA HIS A 62 -1.37 -8.66 15.41
C HIS A 62 -2.23 -9.74 14.71
N SER A 63 -3.48 -9.47 14.37
CA SER A 63 -4.34 -10.39 13.60
C SER A 63 -4.85 -9.74 12.33
N ILE A 64 -4.62 -10.34 11.15
CA ILE A 64 -5.25 -9.94 9.89
C ILE A 64 -6.68 -10.46 9.92
N VAL A 65 -7.67 -9.58 9.85
CA VAL A 65 -9.08 -9.98 10.02
C VAL A 65 -9.98 -9.43 8.91
N ALA A 66 -9.50 -8.48 8.10
CA ALA A 66 -10.29 -7.93 7.01
C ALA A 66 -9.44 -7.62 5.77
N ALA A 67 -10.05 -7.84 4.59
CA ALA A 67 -9.56 -7.29 3.35
C ALA A 67 -9.93 -5.80 3.29
N GLU A 68 -9.03 -5.00 2.72
CA GLU A 68 -9.24 -3.60 2.44
C GLU A 68 -9.24 -3.37 0.93
N GLN A 69 -10.15 -2.52 0.46
CA GLN A 69 -10.19 -2.04 -0.91
C GLN A 69 -9.69 -0.59 -0.93
N PRO A 70 -8.37 -0.36 -1.03
CA PRO A 70 -7.84 0.99 -1.05
C PRO A 70 -8.25 1.72 -2.34
N THR A 71 -8.32 3.05 -2.27
CA THR A 71 -8.47 3.85 -3.48
C THR A 71 -7.10 3.99 -4.14
N THR A 72 -7.01 3.72 -5.43
CA THR A 72 -5.75 3.80 -6.18
C THR A 72 -5.85 4.82 -7.30
N ALA A 73 -4.85 5.70 -7.38
CA ALA A 73 -4.64 6.58 -8.53
C ALA A 73 -3.31 6.20 -9.21
N VAL A 74 -3.28 6.19 -10.54
CA VAL A 74 -2.06 5.94 -11.31
C VAL A 74 -1.78 7.14 -12.20
N SER A 75 -0.58 7.70 -12.07
CA SER A 75 -0.07 8.75 -12.95
C SER A 75 1.26 8.29 -13.53
N THR A 76 1.30 8.12 -14.85
CA THR A 76 2.44 7.55 -15.59
C THR A 76 2.99 6.26 -14.96
N THR A 77 4.03 6.36 -14.13
CA THR A 77 4.69 5.24 -13.46
C THR A 77 4.45 5.19 -11.96
N THR A 78 3.80 6.20 -11.39
CA THR A 78 3.51 6.28 -9.96
C THR A 78 2.11 5.76 -9.66
N VAL A 79 2.02 4.77 -8.79
CA VAL A 79 0.76 4.38 -8.14
C VAL A 79 0.70 5.04 -6.77
N THR A 80 -0.37 5.78 -6.53
CA THR A 80 -0.73 6.32 -5.22
C THR A 80 -1.84 5.47 -4.64
N VAL A 81 -1.63 4.96 -3.43
CA VAL A 81 -2.59 4.15 -2.69
C VAL A 81 -3.07 4.99 -1.51
N THR A 82 -4.34 5.39 -1.55
CA THR A 82 -5.01 6.05 -0.43
C THR A 82 -5.56 4.97 0.49
N ILE A 83 -5.17 5.05 1.74
CA ILE A 83 -5.53 4.09 2.79
C ILE A 83 -6.89 4.44 3.39
N GLY A 84 -7.63 3.46 3.89
CA GLY A 84 -8.90 3.73 4.58
C GLY A 84 -8.65 4.26 5.99
N GLY A 85 -9.34 5.32 6.42
CA GLY A 85 -9.13 5.91 7.74
C GLY A 85 -9.37 4.96 8.92
N SER A 86 -8.74 5.25 10.06
CA SER A 86 -8.91 4.48 11.30
C SER A 86 -8.81 5.35 12.55
N THR A 87 -9.65 5.08 13.56
CA THR A 87 -9.53 5.69 14.88
C THR A 87 -8.48 5.00 15.77
N ASP A 88 -8.05 3.80 15.40
CA ASP A 88 -7.06 2.98 16.12
C ASP A 88 -5.76 2.84 15.33
N ASN A 89 -4.66 2.56 16.02
CA ASN A 89 -3.41 2.13 15.39
C ASN A 89 -3.63 0.80 14.68
N LYS A 90 -3.51 0.77 13.36
CA LYS A 90 -3.69 -0.45 12.58
C LYS A 90 -2.43 -0.76 11.79
N ALA A 91 -2.09 -2.05 11.76
CA ALA A 91 -1.09 -2.56 10.85
C ALA A 91 -1.75 -2.88 9.51
N ARG A 92 -1.05 -2.57 8.42
CA ARG A 92 -1.52 -2.78 7.06
C ARG A 92 -0.53 -3.54 6.23
N TYR A 93 -1.08 -4.28 5.29
CA TYR A 93 -0.34 -5.05 4.32
C TYR A 93 -0.97 -4.86 2.95
N TYR A 94 -0.16 -4.44 1.98
CA TYR A 94 -0.57 -4.28 0.59
C TYR A 94 0.27 -5.13 -0.34
N GLU A 95 -0.39 -5.71 -1.33
CA GLU A 95 0.21 -6.37 -2.47
C GLU A 95 -0.05 -5.54 -3.73
N ILE A 96 1.03 -5.09 -4.37
CA ILE A 96 0.97 -4.22 -5.55
C ILE A 96 1.65 -4.94 -6.70
N MET A 97 0.86 -5.34 -7.70
CA MET A 97 1.35 -6.06 -8.87
C MET A 97 1.46 -5.11 -10.08
N PHE A 98 2.56 -5.19 -10.82
CA PHE A 98 2.79 -4.40 -12.04
C PHE A 98 3.76 -5.09 -13.01
N TRP A 99 3.91 -4.54 -14.22
CA TRP A 99 4.89 -4.97 -15.23
C TRP A 99 5.52 -3.80 -15.95
#